data_AF-A0A7S0MEU4-F1
#
_entry.id   AF-A0A7S0MEU4-F1
#
_cell.length_a   1.000
_cell.length_b   1.000
_cell.length_c   1.000
_cell.angle_alpha   90.00
_cell.angle_beta   90.00
_cell.angle_gamma   90.00
#
_symmetry.space_group_name_H-M   'P 1'
#
loop_
_entity.id
_entity.type
_entity.pdbx_description
1 polymer ?
#
loop_
_entity_poly.entity_id
_entity_poly.type
_entity_poly.pdbx_seq_one_letter_code
_entity_poly.pdbx_strand_id
1 'polypeptide(L)'
;MTSRKMSALPLHAFYAITSALNGTVFGTLLFGGFVDCRTLLQLVSAKDPDKEVAQALSVGFSLWWPNGASLMIPLIASGVGLNAFAYFKSRNSLWLLSLGSHVSILAWTALVMAKDIKTLMSASNLSIGPSELRASIISFSLLHA
;
A
#
# COMPACT_ATOMS: atom_id res chain seq x y z
N MET A 1 47.00 5.46 8.12
CA MET A 1 45.55 5.74 8.07
C MET A 1 45.13 5.96 6.62
N THR A 2 44.66 4.92 5.95
CA THR A 2 44.16 4.99 4.57
C THR A 2 42.72 5.50 4.58
N SER A 3 42.54 6.77 4.20
CA SER A 3 41.23 7.35 3.90
C SER A 3 40.65 6.60 2.69
N ARG A 4 39.70 5.69 2.92
CA ARG A 4 38.91 5.09 1.84
C ARG A 4 38.07 6.21 1.24
N LYS A 5 38.42 6.65 0.03
CA LYS A 5 37.51 7.39 -0.84
C LYS A 5 36.28 6.50 -1.05
N MET A 6 35.23 6.69 -0.26
CA MET A 6 33.92 6.16 -0.60
C MET A 6 33.59 6.76 -1.96
N SER A 7 33.62 5.93 -3.00
CA SER A 7 33.21 6.32 -4.34
C SER A 7 31.77 6.77 -4.24
N ALA A 8 31.55 8.09 -4.25
CA ALA A 8 30.22 8.65 -4.28
C ALA A 8 29.47 8.00 -5.45
N LEU A 9 28.33 7.38 -5.15
CA LEU A 9 27.46 6.83 -6.18
C LEU A 9 27.21 7.96 -7.20
N PRO A 10 27.36 7.71 -8.52
CA PRO A 10 27.16 8.76 -9.51
C PRO A 10 25.76 9.34 -9.34
N LEU A 11 25.66 10.68 -9.31
CA LEU A 11 24.42 11.40 -9.00
C LEU A 11 23.24 10.96 -9.88
N HIS A 12 23.52 10.57 -11.13
CA HIS A 12 22.54 10.01 -12.06
C HIS A 12 21.95 8.67 -11.59
N ALA A 13 22.76 7.78 -11.02
CA ALA A 13 22.28 6.51 -10.46
C ALA A 13 21.38 6.76 -9.24
N PHE A 14 21.70 7.75 -8.42
CA PHE A 14 20.84 8.14 -7.29
C PHE A 14 19.45 8.63 -7.76
N TYR A 15 19.40 9.49 -8.78
CA TYR A 15 18.12 9.96 -9.33
C TYR A 15 17.32 8.85 -10.02
N ALA A 16 17.99 7.92 -10.70
CA ALA A 16 17.35 6.76 -11.30
C ALA A 16 16.69 5.87 -10.23
N ILE A 17 17.41 5.57 -9.14
CA ILE A 17 16.89 4.77 -8.01
C ILE A 17 15.70 5.47 -7.35
N THR A 18 15.80 6.78 -7.11
CA THR A 18 14.71 7.56 -6.51
C THR A 18 13.46 7.54 -7.40
N SER A 19 13.64 7.66 -8.72
CA SER A 19 12.53 7.62 -9.67
C SER A 19 11.88 6.23 -9.73
N ALA A 20 12.69 5.17 -9.73
CA ALA A 20 12.18 3.78 -9.69
C ALA A 20 11.36 3.52 -8.41
N LEU A 21 11.86 3.97 -7.25
CA LEU A 21 11.14 3.84 -5.98
C LEU A 21 9.84 4.64 -5.97
N ASN A 22 9.83 5.87 -6.51
CA ASN A 22 8.61 6.64 -6.68
C ASN A 22 7.57 5.89 -7.54
N GLY A 23 8.01 5.22 -8.61
CA GLY A 23 7.14 4.37 -9.44
C GLY A 23 6.53 3.22 -8.65
N THR A 24 7.33 2.50 -7.86
CA THR A 24 6.85 1.40 -7.00
C THR A 24 5.86 1.89 -5.96
N VAL A 25 6.14 3.03 -5.31
CA VAL A 25 5.24 3.62 -4.33
C VAL A 25 3.92 3.99 -5.01
N PHE A 26 3.97 4.69 -6.14
CA PHE A 26 2.76 5.09 -6.87
C PHE A 26 1.94 3.89 -7.33
N GLY A 27 2.57 2.83 -7.84
CA GLY A 27 1.89 1.59 -8.24
C GLY A 27 1.22 0.89 -7.07
N THR A 28 1.90 0.81 -5.91
CA THR A 28 1.34 0.23 -4.68
C THR A 28 0.14 1.04 -4.19
N LEU A 29 0.22 2.37 -4.30
CA LEU A 29 -0.84 3.27 -3.89
C LEU A 29 -2.03 3.28 -4.83
N LEU A 30 -1.81 3.19 -6.13
CA LEU A 30 -2.89 2.98 -7.11
C LEU A 30 -3.60 1.66 -6.82
N PHE A 31 -2.86 0.58 -6.60
CA PHE A 31 -3.45 -0.71 -6.25
C PHE A 31 -4.30 -0.61 -4.97
N GLY A 32 -3.78 0.01 -3.91
CA GLY A 32 -4.54 0.26 -2.68
C GLY A 32 -5.74 1.19 -2.85
N GLY A 33 -5.66 2.17 -3.78
CA GLY A 33 -6.74 3.11 -4.07
C GLY A 33 -7.84 2.53 -4.95
N PHE A 34 -7.53 1.62 -5.87
CA PHE A 34 -8.52 0.88 -6.65
C PHE A 34 -9.32 -0.09 -5.77
N VAL A 35 -8.73 -0.57 -4.68
CA VAL A 35 -9.42 -1.30 -3.61
C VAL A 35 -9.93 -0.31 -2.56
N ASP A 36 -10.76 0.64 -2.99
CA ASP A 36 -11.34 1.62 -2.07
C ASP A 36 -12.19 0.88 -1.02
N CYS A 37 -11.85 1.10 0.26
CA CYS A 37 -12.59 0.55 1.40
C CYS A 37 -14.07 0.91 1.34
N ARG A 38 -14.43 2.08 0.77
CA ARG A 38 -15.82 2.47 0.60
C ARG A 38 -16.55 1.62 -0.44
N THR A 39 -15.90 1.33 -1.56
CA THR A 39 -16.45 0.44 -2.57
C THR A 39 -16.64 -0.96 -2.00
N LEU A 40 -15.66 -1.47 -1.25
CA LEU A 40 -15.80 -2.74 -0.53
C LEU A 40 -16.93 -2.72 0.49
N LEU A 41 -17.06 -1.65 1.28
CA LEU A 41 -18.15 -1.49 2.25
C LEU A 41 -19.51 -1.45 1.55
N GLN A 42 -19.64 -0.76 0.42
CA GLN A 42 -20.88 -0.72 -0.36
C GLN A 42 -21.23 -2.11 -0.91
N LEU A 43 -20.24 -2.85 -1.42
CA LEU A 43 -20.44 -4.23 -1.88
C LEU A 43 -20.88 -5.18 -0.75
N VAL A 44 -20.31 -5.03 0.44
CA VAL A 44 -20.72 -5.80 1.64
C VAL A 44 -22.11 -5.39 2.15
N SER A 45 -22.47 -4.12 2.01
CA SER A 45 -23.74 -3.57 2.51
C SER A 45 -24.92 -3.80 1.56
N ALA A 46 -24.65 -3.98 0.26
CA ALA A 46 -25.66 -4.28 -0.73
C ALA A 46 -26.31 -5.63 -0.39
N LYS A 47 -27.65 -5.66 -0.34
CA LYS A 47 -28.46 -6.84 0.03
C LYS A 47 -28.49 -7.93 -1.07
N ASP A 48 -27.52 -7.93 -1.97
CA ASP A 48 -27.48 -8.74 -3.17
C ASP A 48 -27.04 -10.20 -2.93
N PRO A 49 -27.38 -11.13 -3.84
CA PRO A 49 -27.11 -12.57 -3.70
C PRO A 49 -25.62 -12.96 -3.68
N ASP A 50 -24.69 -12.07 -4.04
CA ASP A 50 -23.24 -12.32 -4.06
C ASP A 50 -22.55 -12.11 -2.70
N LYS A 51 -23.25 -12.41 -1.59
CA LYS A 51 -22.70 -12.26 -0.23
C LYS A 51 -21.40 -13.03 -0.03
N GLU A 52 -21.22 -14.15 -0.73
CA GLU A 52 -20.00 -14.95 -0.68
C GLU A 52 -18.79 -14.17 -1.21
N VAL A 53 -18.95 -13.42 -2.32
CA VAL A 53 -17.86 -12.63 -2.92
C VAL A 53 -17.52 -11.45 -2.02
N ALA A 54 -18.53 -10.76 -1.49
CA ALA A 54 -18.31 -9.64 -0.57
C ALA A 54 -17.63 -10.09 0.74
N GLN A 55 -18.01 -11.26 1.25
CA GLN A 55 -17.38 -11.85 2.43
C GLN A 55 -15.94 -12.30 2.15
N ALA A 56 -15.69 -12.95 1.01
CA ALA A 56 -14.33 -13.32 0.58
C ALA A 56 -13.42 -12.09 0.41
N LEU A 57 -13.93 -11.00 -0.14
CA LEU A 57 -13.21 -9.72 -0.26
C LEU A 57 -12.91 -9.09 1.10
N SER A 58 -13.87 -9.08 2.03
CA SER A 58 -13.66 -8.59 3.40
C SER A 58 -12.56 -9.37 4.13
N VAL A 59 -12.56 -10.69 3.97
CA VAL A 59 -11.55 -11.58 4.58
C VAL A 59 -10.19 -11.36 3.94
N GLY A 60 -10.13 -11.35 2.61
CA GLY A 60 -8.91 -11.05 1.87
C GLY A 60 -8.33 -9.69 2.26
N PHE A 61 -9.19 -8.66 2.38
CA PHE A 61 -8.80 -7.34 2.86
C PHE A 61 -8.26 -7.39 4.29
N SER A 62 -8.92 -8.09 5.21
CA SER A 62 -8.48 -8.18 6.61
C SER A 62 -7.14 -8.91 6.79
N LEU A 63 -6.82 -9.86 5.91
CA LEU A 63 -5.53 -10.55 5.89
C LEU A 63 -4.46 -9.69 5.21
N TRP A 64 -4.81 -9.04 4.11
CA TRP A 64 -3.88 -8.24 3.33
C TRP A 64 -3.53 -6.93 4.04
N TRP A 65 -4.51 -6.19 4.57
CA TRP A 65 -4.31 -4.83 5.05
C TRP A 65 -3.22 -4.69 6.12
N PRO A 66 -3.14 -5.53 7.18
CA PRO A 66 -2.08 -5.42 8.19
C PRO A 66 -0.67 -5.65 7.59
N ASN A 67 -0.56 -6.60 6.67
CA ASN A 67 0.69 -6.96 5.99
C ASN A 67 1.07 -5.90 4.94
N GLY A 68 0.09 -5.44 4.16
CA GLY A 68 0.25 -4.38 3.18
C GLY A 68 0.64 -3.07 3.84
N ALA A 69 -0.03 -2.67 4.92
CA ALA A 69 0.29 -1.45 5.66
C ALA A 69 1.70 -1.48 6.26
N SER A 70 2.12 -2.61 6.82
CA SER A 70 3.47 -2.75 7.41
C SER A 70 4.59 -2.73 6.36
N LEU A 71 4.32 -3.08 5.10
CA LEU A 71 5.25 -2.89 3.97
C LEU A 71 5.17 -1.48 3.36
N MET A 72 3.96 -0.92 3.29
CA MET A 72 3.69 0.36 2.64
C MET A 72 4.25 1.54 3.45
N ILE A 73 4.16 1.51 4.79
CA ILE A 73 4.65 2.61 5.64
C ILE A 73 6.17 2.83 5.48
N PRO A 74 7.05 1.83 5.62
CA PRO A 74 8.48 1.99 5.38
C PRO A 74 8.79 2.42 3.95
N LEU A 75 8.05 1.88 2.96
CA LEU A 75 8.23 2.21 1.56
C LEU A 75 7.94 3.69 1.30
N ILE A 76 6.81 4.21 1.77
CA ILE A 76 6.47 5.63 1.65
C ILE A 76 7.46 6.50 2.44
N ALA A 77 7.84 6.10 3.66
CA ALA A 77 8.81 6.84 4.46
C ALA A 77 10.18 6.94 3.75
N SER A 78 10.63 5.85 3.13
CA SER A 78 11.85 5.84 2.32
C SER A 78 11.73 6.73 1.08
N GLY A 79 10.58 6.71 0.40
CA GLY A 79 10.26 7.61 -0.71
C GLY A 79 10.33 9.07 -0.29
N VAL A 80 9.67 9.44 0.82
CA VAL A 80 9.71 10.81 1.37
C VAL A 80 11.15 11.24 1.65
N GLY A 81 11.94 10.39 2.31
CA GLY A 81 13.35 10.69 2.61
C GLY A 81 14.21 10.89 1.36
N LEU A 82 14.04 10.03 0.35
CA LEU A 82 14.78 10.13 -0.91
C LEU A 82 14.38 11.36 -1.72
N ASN A 83 13.08 11.69 -1.81
CA ASN A 83 12.62 12.90 -2.48
C ASN A 83 13.12 14.16 -1.74
N ALA A 84 13.10 14.18 -0.41
CA ALA A 84 13.64 15.28 0.38
C ALA A 84 15.15 15.48 0.13
N PHE A 85 15.92 14.39 0.12
CA PHE A 85 17.35 14.45 -0.17
C PHE A 85 17.63 14.86 -1.62
N ALA A 86 16.85 14.35 -2.59
CA ALA A 86 16.94 14.74 -3.98
C ALA A 86 16.64 16.23 -4.19
N TYR A 87 15.64 16.77 -3.49
CA TYR A 87 15.35 18.19 -3.44
C TYR A 87 16.52 18.98 -2.86
N PHE A 88 17.06 18.56 -1.71
CA PHE A 88 18.19 19.25 -1.06
C PHE A 88 19.41 19.34 -1.99
N LYS A 89 19.68 18.28 -2.77
CA LYS A 89 20.81 18.22 -3.72
C LYS A 89 20.58 18.97 -5.02
N SER A 90 19.40 18.83 -5.63
CA SER A 90 19.13 19.39 -6.98
C SER A 90 18.47 20.76 -6.96
N ARG A 91 17.82 21.14 -5.85
CA ARG A 91 16.91 22.30 -5.74
C ARG A 91 15.76 22.31 -6.74
N ASN A 92 15.44 21.17 -7.35
CA ASN A 92 14.32 21.02 -8.27
C ASN A 92 13.00 20.81 -7.49
N SER A 93 12.05 21.73 -7.65
CA SER A 93 10.76 21.72 -6.97
C SER A 93 9.87 20.52 -7.31
N LEU A 94 10.11 19.81 -8.42
CA LEU A 94 9.37 18.58 -8.75
C LEU A 94 9.51 17.51 -7.65
N TRP A 95 10.65 17.46 -6.97
CA TRP A 95 10.84 16.55 -5.83
C TRP A 95 9.95 16.89 -4.64
N LEU A 96 9.64 18.17 -4.42
CA LEU A 96 8.69 18.59 -3.38
C LEU A 96 7.27 18.17 -3.72
N LEU A 97 6.90 18.20 -5.01
CA LEU A 97 5.60 17.73 -5.44
C LEU A 97 5.46 16.22 -5.15
N SER A 98 6.45 15.41 -5.54
CA SER A 98 6.47 13.98 -5.23
C SER A 98 6.42 13.72 -3.72
N LEU A 99 7.19 14.47 -2.92
CA LEU A 99 7.14 14.37 -1.47
C LEU A 99 5.75 14.69 -0.92
N GLY A 100 5.13 15.78 -1.39
CA GLY A 100 3.79 16.18 -1.00
C GLY A 100 2.75 15.12 -1.33
N SER A 101 2.83 14.51 -2.51
CA SER A 101 1.96 13.40 -2.90
C SER A 101 2.08 12.21 -1.94
N HIS A 102 3.28 11.79 -1.60
CA HIS A 102 3.51 10.70 -0.64
C HIS A 102 2.91 10.98 0.74
N VAL A 103 3.14 12.19 1.27
CA VAL A 103 2.61 12.60 2.57
C VAL A 103 1.08 12.70 2.54
N SER A 104 0.52 13.24 1.46
CA SER A 104 -0.94 13.37 1.32
C SER A 104 -1.65 12.03 1.36
N ILE A 105 -1.02 10.97 0.84
CA ILE A 105 -1.61 9.63 0.82
C ILE A 105 -1.58 9.00 2.22
N LEU A 106 -0.49 9.15 2.96
CA LEU A 106 -0.46 8.73 4.37
C LEU A 106 -1.52 9.47 5.19
N ALA A 107 -1.65 10.78 4.98
CA ALA A 107 -2.66 11.58 5.66
C ALA A 107 -4.08 11.14 5.29
N TRP A 108 -4.37 10.93 4.00
CA TRP A 108 -5.66 10.44 3.53
C TRP A 108 -6.02 9.08 4.14
N THR A 109 -5.10 8.11 4.07
CA THR A 109 -5.31 6.77 4.63
C THR A 109 -5.53 6.82 6.14
N ALA A 110 -4.74 7.62 6.87
CA ALA A 110 -4.84 7.72 8.32
C ALA A 110 -6.08 8.49 8.82
N LEU A 111 -6.51 9.52 8.09
CA LEU A 111 -7.61 10.39 8.54
C LEU A 111 -8.97 9.96 7.98
N VAL A 112 -9.01 9.57 6.71
CA VAL A 112 -10.27 9.28 6.00
C VAL A 112 -10.58 7.80 6.02
N MET A 113 -9.61 6.94 5.68
CA MET A 113 -9.87 5.50 5.55
C MET A 113 -9.83 4.75 6.89
N ALA A 114 -9.29 5.33 7.97
CA ALA A 114 -9.11 4.62 9.24
C ALA A 114 -10.40 4.01 9.81
N LYS A 115 -11.54 4.71 9.70
CA LYS A 115 -12.84 4.18 10.15
C LYS A 115 -13.33 3.04 9.28
N ASP A 116 -13.17 3.16 7.97
CA ASP A 116 -13.63 2.20 6.98
C ASP A 116 -12.81 0.90 7.08
N ILE A 117 -11.48 1.04 7.22
CA ILE A 117 -10.54 -0.04 7.52
C ILE A 117 -10.97 -0.78 8.79
N LYS A 118 -11.23 -0.05 9.89
CA LYS A 118 -11.63 -0.66 11.16
C LYS A 118 -12.94 -1.43 11.02
N THR A 119 -13.88 -0.90 10.24
CA THR A 119 -15.17 -1.56 9.97
C THR A 119 -14.98 -2.85 9.18
N LEU A 120 -14.20 -2.82 8.09
CA LEU A 120 -13.87 -4.00 7.29
C LEU A 120 -13.12 -5.07 8.11
N MET A 121 -12.14 -4.66 8.91
CA MET A 121 -11.41 -5.58 9.81
C MET A 121 -12.28 -6.16 10.92
N SER A 122 -13.33 -5.45 11.35
CA SER A 122 -14.27 -5.97 12.36
C SER A 122 -15.28 -6.93 11.73
N ALA A 123 -15.69 -6.67 10.49
CA ALA A 123 -16.62 -7.51 9.74
C ALA A 123 -16.04 -8.91 9.41
N SER A 124 -14.73 -9.03 9.24
CA SER A 124 -14.09 -10.33 8.96
C SER A 124 -14.01 -11.26 10.19
N ASN A 125 -14.19 -10.75 11.41
CA ASN A 125 -14.27 -11.57 12.63
C ASN A 125 -15.62 -12.30 12.77
N LEU A 126 -16.59 -12.04 11.88
CA LEU A 126 -17.81 -12.83 11.78
C LEU A 126 -17.53 -14.16 11.05
N SER A 127 -17.07 -15.13 11.83
CA SER A 127 -17.24 -16.58 11.67
C SER A 127 -17.06 -17.20 10.28
N ILE A 128 -15.90 -17.05 9.64
CA ILE A 128 -15.49 -18.06 8.67
C ILE A 128 -14.74 -19.15 9.43
N GLY A 129 -15.33 -20.34 9.48
CA GLY A 129 -14.68 -21.50 10.07
C GLY A 129 -13.33 -21.76 9.39
N PRO A 130 -12.29 -22.18 10.12
CA PRO A 130 -10.94 -22.38 9.58
C PRO A 130 -10.87 -23.34 8.37
N SER A 131 -11.89 -24.19 8.19
CA SER A 131 -12.07 -25.06 7.03
C SER A 131 -12.41 -24.30 5.74
N GLU A 132 -13.27 -23.29 5.81
CA GLU A 132 -13.69 -22.51 4.63
C GLU A 132 -12.62 -21.51 4.19
N LEU A 133 -11.88 -20.95 5.15
CA LEU A 133 -10.73 -20.10 4.85
C LEU A 133 -9.65 -20.89 4.08
N ARG A 134 -9.35 -22.13 4.51
CA ARG A 134 -8.41 -23.01 3.82
C ARG A 134 -8.88 -23.34 2.40
N ALA A 135 -10.17 -23.62 2.21
CA ALA A 135 -10.72 -23.92 0.89
C ALA A 135 -10.60 -22.73 -0.08
N SER A 136 -10.88 -21.50 0.38
CA SER A 136 -10.72 -20.29 -0.43
C SER A 136 -9.26 -19.99 -0.79
N ILE A 137 -8.33 -20.15 0.16
CA ILE A 137 -6.89 -19.94 -0.11
C ILE A 137 -6.35 -20.95 -1.11
N ILE A 138 -6.73 -22.23 -0.98
CA ILE A 138 -6.34 -23.28 -1.92
C ILE A 138 -6.91 -23.00 -3.31
N SER A 139 -8.18 -22.60 -3.39
CA SER A 139 -8.83 -22.28 -4.67
C SER A 139 -8.18 -21.07 -5.36
N PHE A 140 -7.86 -20.02 -4.61
CA PHE A 140 -7.16 -18.85 -5.16
C PHE A 140 -5.75 -19.21 -5.65
N SER A 141 -5.03 -20.05 -4.90
CA SER A 141 -3.69 -20.50 -5.27
C SER A 141 -3.68 -21.38 -6.52
N LEU A 142 -4.72 -22.23 -6.70
CA LEU A 142 -4.89 -23.06 -7.89
C LEU A 142 -5.32 -22.27 -9.13
N LEU A 143 -5.99 -21.13 -8.96
CA LEU A 143 -6.42 -20.27 -10.07
C LEU A 143 -5.28 -19.42 -10.65
N HIS A 144 -4.18 -19.26 -9.92
CA HIS A 144 -3.04 -18.41 -10.29
C HIS A 144 -1.73 -19.21 -10.48
N ALA A 145 -1.79 -20.55 -10.45
CA ALA A 145 -0.69 -21.46 -10.77
C ALA A 145 -0.84 -22.00 -12.20
#